data_AF-A0A554IXS3-F1
#
_entry.id   AF-A0A554IXS3-F1
#
_cell.length_a   1.000
_cell.length_b   1.000
_cell.length_c   1.000
_cell.angle_alpha   90.00
_cell.angle_beta   90.00
_cell.angle_gamma   90.00
#
_symmetry.space_group_name_H-M   'P 1'
#
loop_
_entity.id
_entity.type
_entity.pdbx_description
1 polymer ?
#
loop_
_entity_poly.entity_id
_entity_poly.type
_entity_poly.pdbx_seq_one_letter_code
_entity_poly.pdbx_strand_id
1 'polypeptide(L)'
;MDMYTRSSISLAFVSFCIGLFGLSGVAQASHSWGGYHWARTANPLTLQLGDNVNAAWDGFLSTASADWSQSDMLDTAIVSGKGGKNCRAAAGRAEVCNSKYGRNGWLGIATIWVSGQHITQGTVKLNDTYFNTAVYNTPAWKNLVMCH
;
A
#
# COMPACT_ATOMS: atom_id res chain seq x y z
N MET A 1 -34.60 -23.96 61.07
CA MET A 1 -33.88 -23.09 60.12
C MET A 1 -34.59 -23.29 58.79
N ASP A 2 -35.73 -22.62 58.62
CA ASP A 2 -36.58 -22.78 57.44
C ASP A 2 -36.56 -21.48 56.66
N MET A 3 -36.11 -21.62 55.42
CA MET A 3 -35.63 -20.54 54.59
C MET A 3 -36.79 -19.87 53.85
N TYR A 4 -36.77 -18.54 53.96
CA TYR A 4 -37.64 -17.53 53.36
C TYR A 4 -38.01 -17.76 51.89
N THR A 5 -39.28 -17.51 51.60
CA THR A 5 -39.88 -17.16 50.31
C THR A 5 -39.01 -16.18 49.52
N ARG A 6 -38.79 -16.40 48.22
CA ARG A 6 -38.22 -15.39 47.32
C ARG A 6 -39.11 -15.17 46.11
N SER A 7 -39.65 -13.95 46.09
CA SER A 7 -40.45 -13.32 45.04
C SER A 7 -39.62 -13.10 43.77
N SER A 8 -40.29 -13.27 42.63
CA SER A 8 -39.76 -13.14 41.27
C SER A 8 -39.48 -11.68 40.94
N ILE A 9 -38.23 -11.35 40.61
CA ILE A 9 -37.85 -10.06 40.01
C ILE A 9 -37.53 -10.32 38.54
N SER A 10 -38.45 -9.97 37.66
CA SER A 10 -38.21 -9.85 36.23
C SER A 10 -37.49 -8.54 35.96
N LEU A 11 -36.21 -8.60 35.59
CA LEU A 11 -35.45 -7.46 35.07
C LEU A 11 -35.27 -7.63 33.56
N ALA A 12 -36.03 -6.82 32.81
CA ALA A 12 -35.85 -6.67 31.38
C ALA A 12 -34.51 -5.97 31.11
N PHE A 13 -33.60 -6.64 30.40
CA PHE A 13 -32.39 -6.01 29.86
C PHE A 13 -32.65 -5.59 28.42
N VAL A 14 -32.89 -4.29 28.23
CA VAL A 14 -32.84 -3.65 26.90
C VAL A 14 -31.36 -3.42 26.59
N SER A 15 -30.79 -4.21 25.67
CA SER A 15 -29.42 -4.05 25.21
C SER A 15 -29.34 -2.91 24.20
N PHE A 16 -28.68 -1.82 24.59
CA PHE A 16 -28.39 -0.68 23.70
C PHE A 16 -27.07 -0.96 22.97
N CYS A 17 -27.16 -1.41 21.72
CA CYS A 17 -26.00 -1.55 20.84
C CYS A 17 -25.53 -0.15 20.39
N ILE A 18 -24.47 0.38 21.02
CA ILE A 18 -23.77 1.56 20.53
C ILE A 18 -22.95 1.15 19.30
N GLY A 19 -23.39 1.55 18.12
CA GLY A 19 -22.63 1.42 16.88
C GLY A 19 -21.42 2.34 16.90
N LEU A 20 -20.21 1.76 17.01
CA LEU A 20 -18.97 2.46 16.69
C LEU A 20 -18.88 2.65 15.17
N PHE A 21 -19.34 3.79 14.68
CA PHE A 21 -18.95 4.26 13.35
C PHE A 21 -17.49 4.70 13.42
N GLY A 22 -16.59 3.83 12.95
CA GLY A 22 -15.19 4.17 12.77
C GLY A 22 -15.05 5.25 11.71
N LEU A 23 -14.67 6.46 12.12
CA LEU A 23 -14.19 7.48 11.19
C LEU A 23 -12.91 6.96 10.55
N SER A 24 -12.96 6.62 9.26
CA SER A 24 -11.77 6.35 8.46
C SER A 24 -10.94 7.63 8.40
N GLY A 25 -9.94 7.76 9.27
CA GLY A 25 -8.98 8.86 9.20
C GLY A 25 -8.27 8.85 7.86
N VAL A 26 -8.24 9.99 7.17
CA VAL A 26 -7.42 10.15 5.97
C VAL A 26 -5.96 10.02 6.41
N ALA A 27 -5.27 8.98 5.96
CA ALA A 27 -3.83 8.87 6.16
C ALA A 27 -3.16 10.00 5.36
N GLN A 28 -2.62 11.01 6.05
CA GLN A 28 -1.82 12.05 5.42
C GLN A 28 -0.35 11.63 5.48
N ALA A 29 0.18 11.19 4.35
CA ALA A 29 1.61 11.03 4.13
C ALA A 29 2.09 12.07 3.10
N SER A 30 3.17 12.78 3.40
CA SER A 30 3.84 13.61 2.40
C SER A 30 4.86 12.75 1.65
N HIS A 31 4.52 12.29 0.45
CA HIS A 31 5.42 11.52 -0.42
C HIS A 31 6.46 12.40 -1.13
N SER A 32 6.90 13.49 -0.49
CA SER A 32 7.86 14.41 -1.08
C SER A 32 9.28 13.98 -0.72
N TRP A 33 10.06 13.64 -1.74
CA TRP A 33 11.51 13.46 -1.62
C TRP A 33 12.19 14.76 -1.99
N GLY A 34 12.41 15.66 -1.02
CA GLY A 34 13.18 16.89 -1.26
C GLY A 34 12.66 17.77 -2.40
N GLY A 35 11.35 17.75 -2.69
CA GLY A 35 10.73 18.49 -3.79
C GLY A 35 10.89 17.87 -5.19
N TYR A 36 11.49 16.68 -5.31
CA TYR A 36 11.58 15.97 -6.58
C TYR A 36 10.19 15.55 -7.07
N HIS A 37 9.98 15.66 -8.38
CA HIS A 37 8.72 15.30 -9.02
C HIS A 37 8.97 14.71 -10.40
N TRP A 38 8.07 13.86 -10.88
CA TRP A 38 8.14 13.37 -12.25
C TRP A 38 7.99 14.52 -13.23
N ALA A 39 8.87 14.55 -14.23
CA ALA A 39 8.72 15.50 -15.34
C ALA A 39 7.38 15.26 -16.04
N ARG A 40 6.64 16.34 -16.30
CA ARG A 40 5.36 16.28 -16.99
C ARG A 40 5.30 17.30 -18.13
N THR A 41 4.68 16.91 -19.22
CA THR A 41 4.31 17.80 -20.34
C THR A 41 2.79 17.91 -20.51
N ALA A 42 2.02 17.13 -19.74
CA ALA A 42 0.56 17.10 -19.73
C ALA A 42 0.04 16.94 -18.28
N ASN A 43 -1.24 17.23 -18.07
CA ASN A 43 -1.96 16.98 -16.83
C ASN A 43 -3.31 16.29 -17.14
N PRO A 44 -3.62 15.12 -16.54
CA PRO A 44 -2.78 14.37 -15.59
C PRO A 44 -1.50 13.82 -16.24
N LEU A 45 -0.44 13.64 -15.43
CA LEU A 45 0.73 12.85 -15.84
C LEU A 45 0.34 11.38 -15.81
N THR A 46 0.50 10.64 -16.91
CA THR A 46 0.36 9.17 -16.87
C THR A 46 1.71 8.50 -16.62
N LEU A 47 1.93 8.00 -15.40
CA LEU A 47 3.13 7.26 -15.03
C LEU A 47 2.96 5.76 -15.29
N GLN A 48 3.88 5.16 -16.03
CA GLN A 48 3.90 3.71 -16.21
C GLN A 48 4.46 3.00 -14.98
N LEU A 49 3.73 2.00 -14.50
CA LEU A 49 4.15 1.06 -13.46
C LEU A 49 4.50 -0.28 -14.11
N GLY A 50 5.79 -0.59 -14.12
CA GLY A 50 6.31 -1.84 -14.63
C GLY A 50 6.05 -2.99 -13.70
N ASP A 51 5.19 -3.91 -14.12
CA ASP A 51 4.87 -5.10 -13.35
C ASP A 51 5.98 -6.15 -13.48
N ASN A 52 6.74 -6.30 -12.39
CA ASN A 52 7.69 -7.39 -12.18
C ASN A 52 7.35 -8.11 -10.87
N VAL A 53 6.10 -8.00 -10.41
CA VAL A 53 5.67 -8.75 -9.24
C VAL A 53 5.14 -10.13 -9.65
N ASN A 54 4.83 -10.98 -8.67
CA ASN A 54 4.18 -12.26 -8.90
C ASN A 54 2.69 -12.20 -8.54
N ALA A 55 1.96 -13.25 -8.89
CA ALA A 55 0.51 -13.37 -8.66
C ALA A 55 0.05 -13.11 -7.21
N ALA A 56 0.92 -13.24 -6.20
CA ALA A 56 0.57 -12.92 -4.82
C ALA A 56 0.54 -11.41 -4.52
N TRP A 57 0.97 -10.59 -5.48
CA TRP A 57 1.13 -9.14 -5.42
C TRP A 57 0.35 -8.39 -6.52
N ASP A 58 0.01 -9.04 -7.65
CA ASP A 58 -0.71 -8.42 -8.77
C ASP A 58 -1.97 -7.67 -8.34
N GLY A 59 -2.79 -8.28 -7.48
CA GLY A 59 -4.01 -7.64 -6.98
C GLY A 59 -3.72 -6.36 -6.18
N PHE A 60 -2.66 -6.35 -5.38
CA PHE A 60 -2.24 -5.19 -4.60
C PHE A 60 -1.68 -4.08 -5.51
N LEU A 61 -0.92 -4.45 -6.55
CA LEU A 61 -0.42 -3.49 -7.54
C LEU A 61 -1.58 -2.85 -8.32
N SER A 62 -2.58 -3.65 -8.69
CA SER A 62 -3.80 -3.15 -9.35
C SER A 62 -4.59 -2.20 -8.46
N THR A 63 -4.76 -2.52 -7.18
CA THR A 63 -5.40 -1.62 -6.22
C THR A 63 -4.63 -0.31 -6.08
N ALA A 64 -3.31 -0.38 -5.85
CA ALA A 64 -2.47 0.81 -5.73
C ALA A 64 -2.53 1.70 -6.98
N SER A 65 -2.47 1.09 -8.17
CA SER A 65 -2.58 1.82 -9.43
C SER A 65 -3.92 2.55 -9.55
N ALA A 66 -5.03 1.88 -9.21
CA ALA A 66 -6.36 2.49 -9.23
C ALA A 66 -6.47 3.64 -8.21
N ASP A 67 -5.94 3.45 -7.00
CA ASP A 67 -5.98 4.46 -5.94
C ASP A 67 -5.19 5.72 -6.32
N TRP A 68 -3.98 5.58 -6.87
CA TRP A 68 -3.17 6.73 -7.32
C TRP A 68 -3.84 7.48 -8.48
N SER A 69 -4.53 6.77 -9.38
CA SER A 69 -5.26 7.36 -10.51
C SER A 69 -6.59 8.04 -10.10
N GLN A 70 -6.95 8.08 -8.82
CA GLN A 70 -8.06 8.94 -8.35
C GLN A 70 -7.66 10.43 -8.31
N SER A 71 -6.38 10.75 -8.47
CA SER A 71 -5.85 12.11 -8.44
C SER A 71 -5.98 12.82 -9.78
N ASP A 72 -6.39 14.09 -9.78
CA ASP A 72 -6.40 14.94 -10.98
C ASP A 72 -4.99 15.31 -11.50
N MET A 73 -3.93 14.92 -10.79
CA MET A 73 -2.54 15.25 -11.11
C MET A 73 -1.76 14.07 -11.70
N LEU A 74 -2.15 12.84 -11.36
CA LEU A 74 -1.41 11.62 -11.68
C LEU A 74 -2.38 10.51 -12.05
N ASP A 75 -2.20 9.98 -13.24
CA ASP A 75 -2.69 8.66 -13.62
C ASP A 75 -1.54 7.65 -13.55
N THR A 76 -1.87 6.39 -13.32
CA THR A 76 -0.92 5.30 -13.46
C THR A 76 -1.45 4.26 -14.45
N ALA A 77 -0.52 3.64 -15.18
CA ALA A 77 -0.82 2.54 -16.09
C ALA A 77 0.12 1.37 -15.82
N ILE A 78 -0.45 0.21 -15.48
CA ILE A 78 0.31 -1.02 -15.34
C ILE A 78 0.72 -1.51 -16.73
N VAL A 79 2.02 -1.75 -16.90
CA VAL A 79 2.61 -2.23 -18.15
C VAL A 79 3.57 -3.38 -17.86
N SER A 80 3.94 -4.15 -18.88
CA SER A 80 4.93 -5.22 -18.72
C SER A 80 6.26 -4.69 -18.15
N GLY A 81 6.77 -5.37 -17.12
CA GLY A 81 8.01 -5.04 -16.42
C GLY A 81 9.28 -5.13 -17.28
N LYS A 82 10.25 -4.29 -16.93
CA LYS A 82 11.61 -4.28 -17.51
C LYS A 82 12.71 -4.46 -16.45
N GLY A 83 12.33 -4.51 -15.18
CA GLY A 83 13.27 -4.57 -14.05
C GLY A 83 13.89 -5.94 -13.82
N GLY A 84 13.19 -7.02 -14.18
CA GLY A 84 13.64 -8.39 -13.99
C GLY A 84 13.98 -8.72 -12.53
N LYS A 85 14.75 -9.80 -12.30
CA LYS A 85 15.03 -10.31 -10.94
C LYS A 85 15.67 -9.30 -9.98
N ASN A 86 16.46 -8.35 -10.50
CA ASN A 86 17.18 -7.37 -9.69
C ASN A 86 16.42 -6.05 -9.51
N CYS A 87 15.22 -5.93 -10.10
CA CYS A 87 14.46 -4.70 -10.16
C CYS A 87 15.32 -3.52 -10.66
N ARG A 88 15.86 -3.66 -11.87
CA ARG A 88 16.64 -2.60 -12.53
C ARG A 88 15.71 -1.47 -12.93
N ALA A 89 16.13 -0.22 -12.73
CA ALA A 89 15.36 0.93 -13.16
C ALA A 89 15.25 1.00 -14.70
N ALA A 90 14.16 1.57 -15.18
CA ALA A 90 13.96 1.89 -16.60
C ALA A 90 13.52 3.35 -16.74
N ALA A 91 14.15 4.06 -17.68
CA ALA A 91 13.87 5.47 -17.94
C ALA A 91 12.38 5.73 -18.23
N GLY A 92 11.84 6.80 -17.64
CA GLY A 92 10.47 7.28 -17.84
C GLY A 92 9.39 6.53 -17.08
N ARG A 93 9.74 5.61 -16.18
CA ARG A 93 8.76 4.78 -15.46
C ARG A 93 9.28 4.28 -14.12
N ALA A 94 8.36 3.72 -13.33
CA ALA A 94 8.69 3.02 -12.10
C ALA A 94 8.61 1.50 -12.33
N GLU A 95 9.64 0.74 -11.94
CA GLU A 95 9.57 -0.73 -11.92
C GLU A 95 9.17 -1.20 -10.52
N VAL A 96 8.05 -1.93 -10.42
CA VAL A 96 7.56 -2.52 -9.17
C VAL A 96 7.91 -4.00 -9.17
N CYS A 97 8.61 -4.46 -8.14
CA CYS A 97 9.14 -5.82 -8.09
C CYS A 97 9.03 -6.41 -6.69
N ASN A 98 8.80 -7.72 -6.59
CA ASN A 98 8.96 -8.45 -5.33
C ASN A 98 10.08 -9.49 -5.42
N SER A 99 10.85 -9.62 -4.35
CA SER A 99 11.85 -10.67 -4.21
C SER A 99 12.29 -10.83 -2.76
N LYS A 100 13.09 -11.86 -2.50
CA LYS A 100 13.75 -12.07 -1.20
C LYS A 100 14.99 -11.17 -1.12
N TYR A 101 14.83 -9.96 -0.61
CA TYR A 101 15.93 -8.97 -0.50
C TYR A 101 16.71 -9.05 0.82
N GLY A 102 16.44 -10.06 1.65
CA GLY A 102 17.13 -10.28 2.92
C GLY A 102 16.52 -9.49 4.08
N ARG A 103 17.08 -9.72 5.28
CA ARG A 103 16.70 -9.01 6.51
C ARG A 103 17.47 -7.69 6.59
N ASN A 104 16.92 -6.65 6.00
CA ASN A 104 17.55 -5.36 5.77
C ASN A 104 16.83 -4.20 6.46
N GLY A 105 15.79 -4.50 7.25
CA GLY A 105 15.04 -3.52 8.04
C GLY A 105 13.85 -2.89 7.32
N TRP A 106 13.60 -3.23 6.05
CA TRP A 106 12.48 -2.67 5.29
C TRP A 106 11.56 -3.74 4.71
N LEU A 107 10.25 -3.49 4.81
CA LEU A 107 9.20 -4.29 4.19
C LEU A 107 9.08 -3.98 2.70
N GLY A 108 9.25 -2.71 2.34
CA GLY A 108 9.40 -2.24 0.97
C GLY A 108 10.30 -1.02 0.94
N ILE A 109 10.91 -0.76 -0.21
CA ILE A 109 11.74 0.42 -0.43
C ILE A 109 11.53 0.96 -1.84
N ALA A 110 11.43 2.28 -1.94
CA ALA A 110 11.42 2.95 -3.23
C ALA A 110 12.72 3.72 -3.43
N THR A 111 13.19 3.75 -4.67
CA THR A 111 14.41 4.48 -5.09
C THR A 111 14.08 5.27 -6.34
N ILE A 112 14.59 6.49 -6.41
CA ILE A 112 14.47 7.36 -7.59
C ILE A 112 15.83 7.75 -8.10
N TRP A 113 15.84 8.04 -9.40
CA TRP A 113 16.91 8.75 -10.06
C TRP A 113 16.39 10.10 -10.50
N VAL A 114 17.24 11.10 -10.36
CA VAL A 114 16.88 12.49 -10.62
C VAL A 114 17.85 13.13 -11.60
N SER A 115 17.33 14.09 -12.38
CA SER A 115 18.11 15.05 -13.15
C SER A 115 17.58 16.44 -12.81
N GLY A 116 18.35 17.23 -12.06
CA GLY A 116 17.85 18.44 -11.43
C GLY A 116 16.74 18.13 -10.42
N GLN A 117 15.57 18.75 -10.59
CA GLN A 117 14.38 18.48 -9.76
C GLN A 117 13.48 17.37 -10.30
N HIS A 118 13.79 16.82 -11.49
CA HIS A 118 12.93 15.87 -12.16
C HIS A 118 13.33 14.42 -11.87
N ILE A 119 12.36 13.61 -11.48
CA ILE A 119 12.49 12.15 -11.43
C ILE A 119 12.51 11.63 -12.86
N THR A 120 13.54 10.85 -13.17
CA THR A 120 13.76 10.26 -14.51
C THR A 120 13.42 8.78 -14.57
N GLN A 121 13.44 8.09 -13.43
CA GLN A 121 13.08 6.69 -13.27
C GLN A 121 12.92 6.35 -11.78
N GLY A 122 12.21 5.26 -11.49
CA GLY A 122 12.03 4.77 -10.13
C GLY A 122 12.00 3.25 -10.05
N THR A 123 12.23 2.73 -8.85
CA THR A 123 12.00 1.33 -8.51
C THR A 123 11.25 1.23 -7.19
N VAL A 124 10.34 0.28 -7.07
CA VAL A 124 9.67 -0.11 -5.83
C VAL A 124 9.97 -1.59 -5.59
N LYS A 125 10.57 -1.91 -4.45
CA LYS A 125 10.97 -3.28 -4.09
C LYS A 125 10.16 -3.75 -2.88
N LEU A 126 9.41 -4.83 -3.04
CA LEU A 126 8.60 -5.48 -2.02
C LEU A 126 9.36 -6.69 -1.48
N ASN A 127 9.58 -6.75 -0.17
CA ASN A 127 10.53 -7.70 0.43
C ASN A 127 9.87 -8.99 0.89
N ASP A 128 9.88 -10.00 0.03
CA ASP A 128 9.39 -11.33 0.34
C ASP A 128 10.19 -12.02 1.45
N THR A 129 11.37 -11.55 1.85
CA THR A 129 12.03 -12.09 3.06
C THR A 129 11.17 -11.87 4.30
N TYR A 130 10.43 -10.76 4.35
CA TYR A 130 9.46 -10.48 5.41
C TYR A 130 8.06 -10.99 5.08
N PHE A 131 7.58 -10.78 3.84
CA PHE A 131 6.23 -11.17 3.42
C PHE A 131 6.02 -12.68 3.25
N ASN A 132 7.07 -13.49 3.38
CA ASN A 132 6.94 -14.95 3.54
C ASN A 132 6.76 -15.39 5.01
N THR A 133 6.62 -14.45 5.95
CA THR A 133 6.32 -14.75 7.36
C THR A 133 4.86 -14.46 7.66
N ALA A 134 4.26 -15.21 8.60
CA ALA A 134 2.86 -15.03 8.99
C ALA A 134 2.55 -13.62 9.53
N VAL A 135 3.54 -12.96 10.15
CA VAL A 135 3.39 -11.61 10.70
C VAL A 135 3.07 -10.57 9.63
N TYR A 136 3.75 -10.64 8.48
CA TYR A 136 3.61 -9.65 7.41
C TYR A 136 2.76 -10.12 6.23
N ASN A 137 2.54 -11.43 6.06
CA ASN A 137 1.74 -11.97 4.97
C ASN A 137 0.22 -11.81 5.20
N THR A 138 -0.22 -10.56 5.32
CA THR A 138 -1.64 -10.20 5.45
C THR A 138 -2.01 -9.17 4.40
N PRO A 139 -3.28 -9.10 3.97
CA PRO A 139 -3.72 -8.06 3.04
C PRO A 139 -3.43 -6.64 3.53
N ALA A 140 -3.57 -6.39 4.85
CA ALA A 140 -3.30 -5.08 5.43
C ALA A 140 -1.84 -4.65 5.23
N TRP A 141 -0.88 -5.51 5.57
CA TRP A 141 0.54 -5.22 5.38
C TRP A 141 0.94 -5.13 3.91
N LYS A 142 0.34 -5.95 3.04
CA LYS A 142 0.60 -5.92 1.59
C LYS A 142 0.08 -4.64 0.94
N ASN A 143 -1.13 -4.19 1.32
CA ASN A 143 -1.65 -2.90 0.90
C ASN A 143 -0.75 -1.76 1.44
N LEU A 144 -0.36 -1.80 2.71
CA LEU A 144 0.48 -0.75 3.32
C LEU A 144 1.86 -0.61 2.67
N VAL A 145 2.46 -1.70 2.16
CA VAL A 145 3.78 -1.61 1.53
C VAL A 145 3.71 -1.25 0.05
N MET A 146 2.58 -1.54 -0.60
CA MET A 146 2.35 -1.25 -2.01
C MET A 146 1.81 0.18 -2.21
N CYS A 147 0.80 0.54 -1.41
CA CYS A 147 0.22 1.88 -1.31
C CYS A 147 0.91 2.59 -0.14
N HIS A 148 1.43 3.78 -0.38
CA HIS A 148 2.10 4.56 0.65
C HIS A 148 1.16 5.59 1.25
#